data_AF-A0A7V8Y0X7-F1
#
_entry.id   AF-A0A7V8Y0X7-F1
#
_cell.length_a   1.000
_cell.length_b   1.000
_cell.length_c   1.000
_cell.angle_alpha   90.00
_cell.angle_beta   90.00
_cell.angle_gamma   90.00
#
_symmetry.space_group_name_H-M   'P 1'
#
loop_
_entity.id
_entity.type
_entity.pdbx_description
1 polymer ?
#
loop_
_entity_poly.entity_id
_entity_poly.type
_entity_poly.pdbx_seq_one_letter_code
_entity_poly.pdbx_strand_id
1 'polypeptide(L)'
;LAALAGVLAALTLWLAVRRFGVALRLATVGVAVASASAPLAVYGQQLYPELPAALAVVLAVAALSGPVRGRELVLLAVTVTALPWLSVKYALVAAVLAALGAWRWWRAGERGAVAGFTAGLAAMGGLYLLVHRTVWGGWTVYASGDHFAYNGGEFTVIGVDPDYVHRAWRLVGLLLDRDYGLVPWQPAWLLVVPAVTALVAARRAGTLVLVAPLAAGWVVATFVALTMAGYWFPGRQVVVVMPLALLCVLCWLDGCSRRVQWLALGLGAAGVVNYAVLLVQGWLGQTTWVVHFSESVAPFFRTLSPVLGNYRHEPDWRFLAALALVLGLVVYGWRTGRRGRLPQPPREDPVAAR
;
A
#
# COMPACT_ATOMS: atom_id res chain seq x y z
N LEU A 1 17.86 -5.72 -3.81
CA LEU A 1 16.41 -5.76 -3.49
C LEU A 1 16.14 -6.23 -2.06
N ALA A 2 16.69 -7.38 -1.64
CA ALA A 2 16.57 -7.83 -0.24
C ALA A 2 17.01 -6.78 0.79
N ALA A 3 18.13 -6.08 0.56
CA ALA A 3 18.56 -4.96 1.41
C ALA A 3 17.52 -3.82 1.47
N LEU A 4 16.91 -3.48 0.33
CA LEU A 4 15.86 -2.45 0.25
C LEU A 4 14.60 -2.89 1.01
N ALA A 5 14.20 -4.16 0.90
CA ALA A 5 13.11 -4.73 1.67
C ALA A 5 13.40 -4.70 3.18
N GLY A 6 14.64 -4.98 3.58
CA GLY A 6 15.10 -4.86 4.97
C GLY A 6 15.02 -3.42 5.49
N VAL A 7 15.45 -2.44 4.70
CA VAL A 7 15.33 -1.00 5.03
C VAL A 7 13.86 -0.59 5.16
N LEU A 8 13.01 -1.03 4.23
CA LEU A 8 11.57 -0.77 4.28
C LEU A 8 10.93 -1.35 5.55
N ALA A 9 11.27 -2.59 5.90
CA ALA A 9 10.79 -3.25 7.11
C ALA A 9 11.26 -2.50 8.36
N ALA A 10 12.55 -2.16 8.45
CA ALA A 10 13.12 -1.41 9.57
C ALA A 10 12.46 -0.04 9.74
N LEU A 11 12.24 0.70 8.64
CA LEU A 11 11.59 2.01 8.69
C LEU A 11 10.11 1.89 9.07
N THR A 12 9.42 0.86 8.59
CA THR A 12 8.01 0.60 8.96
C THR A 12 7.89 0.25 10.44
N LEU A 13 8.80 -0.57 10.98
CA LEU A 13 8.90 -0.86 12.41
C LEU A 13 9.19 0.41 13.22
N TRP A 14 10.15 1.21 12.79
CA TRP A 14 10.48 2.47 13.44
C TRP A 14 9.28 3.42 13.48
N LEU A 15 8.54 3.56 12.37
CA LEU A 15 7.31 4.35 12.33
C LEU A 15 6.25 3.83 13.30
N ALA A 16 5.98 2.53 13.27
CA ALA A 16 4.98 1.89 14.13
C ALA A 16 5.23 2.24 15.60
N VAL A 17 6.47 2.09 16.05
CA VAL A 17 6.85 2.31 17.46
C VAL A 17 6.99 3.80 17.78
N ARG A 18 7.76 4.54 16.99
CA ARG A 18 8.19 5.92 17.34
C ARG A 18 7.18 6.99 16.94
N ARG A 19 6.42 6.79 15.88
CA ARG A 19 5.45 7.78 15.38
C ARG A 19 4.02 7.43 15.75
N PHE A 20 3.70 6.15 15.80
CA PHE A 20 2.33 5.69 16.06
C PHE A 20 2.14 5.01 17.41
N GLY A 21 3.20 4.87 18.22
CA GLY A 21 3.11 4.40 19.60
C GLY A 21 2.70 2.93 19.76
N VAL A 22 2.86 2.11 18.71
CA VAL A 22 2.55 0.67 18.78
C VAL A 22 3.55 -0.03 19.69
N ALA A 23 3.07 -0.92 20.55
CA ALA A 23 3.93 -1.74 21.41
C ALA A 23 5.00 -2.49 20.59
N LEU A 24 6.28 -2.37 21.02
CA LEU A 24 7.45 -2.89 20.30
C LEU A 24 7.32 -4.38 19.93
N ARG A 25 6.81 -5.22 20.83
CA ARG A 25 6.63 -6.66 20.58
C ARG A 25 5.65 -6.91 19.43
N LEU A 26 4.49 -6.23 19.47
CA LEU A 26 3.47 -6.36 18.43
C LEU A 26 3.99 -5.84 17.08
N ALA A 27 4.64 -4.66 17.09
CA ALA A 27 5.21 -4.08 15.88
C ALA A 27 6.30 -4.97 15.27
N THR A 28 7.20 -5.51 16.09
CA THR A 28 8.29 -6.40 15.64
C THR A 28 7.74 -7.66 14.99
N VAL A 29 6.82 -8.35 15.68
CA VAL A 29 6.21 -9.58 15.16
C VAL A 29 5.42 -9.30 13.90
N GLY A 30 4.57 -8.28 13.88
CA GLY A 30 3.74 -7.98 12.72
C GLY A 30 4.53 -7.52 11.50
N VAL A 31 5.59 -6.72 11.68
CA VAL A 31 6.50 -6.34 10.59
C VAL A 31 7.29 -7.54 10.09
N ALA A 32 7.80 -8.39 10.98
CA ALA A 32 8.51 -9.61 10.57
C ALA A 32 7.59 -10.54 9.75
N VAL A 33 6.37 -10.80 10.22
CA VAL A 33 5.39 -11.64 9.53
C VAL A 33 5.01 -11.05 8.17
N ALA A 34 4.70 -9.75 8.10
CA ALA A 34 4.36 -9.10 6.83
C ALA A 34 5.53 -9.10 5.84
N SER A 35 6.76 -8.88 6.33
CA SER A 35 7.97 -8.86 5.49
C SER A 35 8.41 -10.25 5.04
N ALA A 36 7.99 -11.30 5.74
CA ALA A 36 8.25 -12.71 5.42
C ALA A 36 7.10 -13.39 4.64
N SER A 37 6.13 -12.61 4.16
CA SER A 37 4.97 -13.14 3.42
C SER A 37 4.60 -12.27 2.22
N ALA A 38 3.68 -12.79 1.41
CA ALA A 38 3.15 -12.07 0.26
C ALA A 38 2.34 -10.82 0.67
N PRO A 39 2.38 -9.74 -0.14
CA PRO A 39 3.19 -9.58 -1.34
C PRO A 39 4.61 -9.03 -1.05
N LEU A 40 4.88 -8.50 0.15
CA LEU A 40 6.13 -7.76 0.44
C LEU A 40 7.39 -8.62 0.24
N ALA A 41 7.37 -9.87 0.69
CA ALA A 41 8.50 -10.78 0.51
C ALA A 41 8.73 -11.12 -0.97
N VAL A 42 7.66 -11.33 -1.73
CA VAL A 42 7.71 -11.66 -3.16
C VAL A 42 8.29 -10.51 -3.98
N TYR A 43 7.85 -9.28 -3.71
CA TYR A 43 8.43 -8.11 -4.36
C TYR A 43 9.82 -7.76 -3.81
N GLY A 44 10.17 -8.26 -2.62
CA GLY A 44 11.52 -8.25 -2.01
C GLY A 44 12.64 -8.88 -2.84
N GLN A 45 12.26 -9.78 -3.75
CA GLN A 45 13.18 -10.55 -4.58
C GLN A 45 13.05 -10.23 -6.09
N GLN A 46 12.17 -9.31 -6.48
CA GLN A 46 11.89 -9.00 -7.89
C GLN A 46 12.24 -7.55 -8.24
N LEU A 47 12.81 -7.34 -9.43
CA LEU A 47 13.21 -6.00 -9.89
C LEU A 47 12.00 -5.24 -10.42
N TYR A 48 11.40 -4.47 -9.52
CA TYR A 48 10.13 -3.77 -9.72
C TYR A 48 10.16 -2.42 -9.01
N PRO A 49 9.54 -1.35 -9.56
CA PRO A 49 9.50 -0.04 -8.90
C PRO A 49 8.66 -0.02 -7.61
N GLU A 50 7.86 -1.05 -7.36
CA GLU A 50 6.94 -1.18 -6.24
C GLU A 50 7.62 -1.02 -4.87
N LEU A 51 8.78 -1.65 -4.63
CA LEU A 51 9.49 -1.53 -3.35
C LEU A 51 10.19 -0.18 -3.14
N PRO A 52 10.95 0.35 -4.12
CA PRO A 52 11.46 1.72 -4.06
C PRO A 52 10.34 2.74 -3.80
N ALA A 53 9.18 2.57 -4.46
CA ALA A 53 8.04 3.45 -4.27
C ALA A 53 7.44 3.30 -2.86
N ALA A 54 7.31 2.07 -2.36
CA ALA A 54 6.88 1.83 -0.99
C ALA A 54 7.81 2.50 0.03
N LEU A 55 9.13 2.44 -0.17
CA LEU A 55 10.09 3.15 0.67
C LEU A 55 9.92 4.66 0.61
N ALA A 56 9.73 5.23 -0.59
CA ALA A 56 9.45 6.66 -0.75
C ALA A 56 8.17 7.08 -0.01
N VAL A 57 7.10 6.29 -0.08
CA VAL A 57 5.85 6.53 0.66
C VAL A 57 6.08 6.49 2.17
N VAL A 58 6.81 5.50 2.68
CA VAL A 58 7.09 5.37 4.13
C VAL A 58 7.98 6.53 4.62
N LEU A 59 8.96 6.97 3.83
CA LEU A 59 9.78 8.15 4.13
C LEU A 59 8.95 9.45 4.12
N ALA A 60 8.05 9.60 3.15
CA ALA A 60 7.11 10.74 3.12
C ALA A 60 6.23 10.76 4.38
N VAL A 61 5.70 9.60 4.79
CA VAL A 61 4.93 9.47 6.04
C VAL A 61 5.79 9.74 7.28
N ALA A 62 7.08 9.35 7.29
CA ALA A 62 8.01 9.71 8.35
C ALA A 62 8.21 11.22 8.47
N ALA A 63 8.30 11.93 7.34
CA ALA A 63 8.38 13.38 7.32
C ALA A 63 7.07 14.02 7.81
N LEU A 64 5.92 13.53 7.31
CA LEU A 64 4.59 14.03 7.64
C LEU A 64 4.13 13.72 9.06
N SER A 65 4.72 12.74 9.74
CA SER A 65 4.43 12.38 11.13
C SER A 65 5.44 12.97 12.13
N GLY A 66 6.52 13.59 11.64
CA GLY A 66 7.53 14.24 12.46
C GLY A 66 7.25 15.71 12.77
N PRO A 67 8.21 16.43 13.37
CA PRO A 67 8.09 17.86 13.64
C PRO A 67 8.05 18.69 12.34
N VAL A 68 7.43 19.88 12.40
CA VAL A 68 7.36 20.82 11.27
C VAL A 68 8.71 21.54 11.16
N ARG A 69 9.55 21.08 10.23
CA ARG A 69 10.94 21.55 10.04
C ARG A 69 11.33 21.50 8.56
N GLY A 70 12.27 22.36 8.14
CA GLY A 70 12.67 22.46 6.72
C GLY A 70 13.19 21.15 6.13
N ARG A 71 14.00 20.39 6.88
CA ARG A 71 14.58 19.10 6.42
C ARG A 71 13.50 18.07 6.09
N GLU A 72 12.44 18.00 6.89
CA GLU A 72 11.30 17.10 6.72
C GLU A 72 10.51 17.51 5.47
N LEU A 73 10.37 18.81 5.20
CA LEU A 73 9.74 19.29 3.96
C LEU A 73 10.58 18.96 2.72
N VAL A 74 11.91 19.06 2.80
CA VAL A 74 12.83 18.64 1.74
C VAL A 74 12.73 17.14 1.49
N LEU A 75 12.73 16.32 2.55
CA LEU A 75 12.54 14.86 2.43
C LEU A 75 11.20 14.54 1.76
N LEU A 76 10.13 15.26 2.12
CA LEU A 76 8.84 15.12 1.47
C LEU A 76 8.91 15.51 -0.03
N ALA A 77 9.57 16.61 -0.37
CA ALA A 77 9.71 17.04 -1.76
C ALA A 77 10.44 16.00 -2.60
N VAL A 78 11.55 15.45 -2.09
CA VAL A 78 12.34 14.41 -2.76
C VAL A 78 11.51 13.14 -2.96
N THR A 79 10.81 12.67 -1.92
CA THR A 79 10.03 11.44 -1.98
C THR A 79 8.80 11.55 -2.89
N VAL A 80 8.05 12.65 -2.81
CA VAL A 80 6.93 12.95 -3.71
C VAL A 80 7.39 13.06 -5.15
N THR A 81 8.54 13.70 -5.40
CA THR A 81 9.11 13.81 -6.74
C THR A 81 9.50 12.44 -7.27
N ALA A 82 10.16 11.59 -6.48
CA ALA A 82 10.62 10.28 -6.93
C ALA A 82 9.48 9.34 -7.39
N LEU A 83 8.27 9.46 -6.81
CA LEU A 83 7.16 8.55 -7.07
C LEU A 83 6.72 8.50 -8.55
N PRO A 84 6.36 9.62 -9.22
CA PRO A 84 6.05 9.63 -10.65
C PRO A 84 7.19 9.12 -11.55
N TRP A 85 8.45 9.36 -11.18
CA TRP A 85 9.62 8.87 -11.92
C TRP A 85 9.76 7.35 -11.82
N LEU A 86 9.41 6.76 -10.67
CA LEU A 86 9.40 5.30 -10.50
C LEU A 86 8.28 4.64 -11.30
N SER A 87 7.09 5.25 -11.31
CA SER A 87 5.99 4.89 -12.21
C SER A 87 4.89 5.94 -12.17
N VAL A 88 4.34 6.27 -13.33
CA VAL A 88 3.25 7.26 -13.48
C VAL A 88 2.03 6.92 -12.62
N LYS A 89 1.78 5.62 -12.38
CA LYS A 89 0.66 5.18 -11.52
C LYS A 89 0.77 5.68 -10.07
N TYR A 90 1.97 6.05 -9.61
CA TYR A 90 2.16 6.58 -8.26
C TYR A 90 1.91 8.08 -8.14
N ALA A 91 1.58 8.77 -9.24
CA ALA A 91 1.33 10.21 -9.24
C ALA A 91 0.21 10.64 -8.28
N LEU A 92 -0.90 9.88 -8.20
CA LEU A 92 -1.99 10.21 -7.29
C LEU A 92 -1.56 10.08 -5.81
N VAL A 93 -0.77 9.05 -5.48
CA VAL A 93 -0.22 8.88 -4.12
C VAL A 93 0.72 10.03 -3.78
N ALA A 94 1.58 10.43 -4.72
CA ALA A 94 2.48 11.56 -4.58
C ALA A 94 1.72 12.87 -4.35
N ALA A 95 0.67 13.13 -5.14
CA ALA A 95 -0.17 14.32 -5.01
C ALA A 95 -0.85 14.41 -3.65
N VAL A 96 -1.39 13.28 -3.14
CA VAL A 96 -2.00 13.25 -1.80
C VAL A 96 -0.98 13.53 -0.70
N LEU A 97 0.21 12.94 -0.77
CA LEU A 97 1.28 13.20 0.20
C LEU A 97 1.75 14.67 0.15
N ALA A 98 1.89 15.24 -1.05
CA ALA A 98 2.24 16.64 -1.25
C ALA A 98 1.18 17.58 -0.67
N ALA A 99 -0.09 17.32 -0.93
CA ALA A 99 -1.21 18.11 -0.43
C ALA A 99 -1.27 18.08 1.10
N LEU A 100 -1.09 16.91 1.72
CA LEU A 100 -1.01 16.78 3.17
C LEU A 100 0.17 17.56 3.77
N GLY A 101 1.33 17.55 3.11
CA GLY A 101 2.50 18.32 3.53
C GLY A 101 2.27 19.83 3.45
N ALA A 102 1.81 20.31 2.29
CA ALA A 102 1.49 21.72 2.09
C ALA A 102 0.45 22.19 3.10
N TRP A 103 -0.63 21.42 3.31
CA TRP A 103 -1.66 21.73 4.31
C TRP A 103 -1.09 21.79 5.73
N ARG A 104 -0.26 20.81 6.11
CA ARG A 104 0.34 20.75 7.45
C ARG A 104 1.26 21.94 7.72
N TRP A 105 2.17 22.28 6.80
CA TRP A 105 3.08 23.42 6.96
C TRP A 105 2.33 24.75 6.91
N TRP A 106 1.31 24.86 6.06
CA TRP A 106 0.45 26.04 6.01
C TRP A 106 -0.26 26.27 7.35
N ARG A 107 -0.81 25.21 7.95
CA ARG A 107 -1.48 25.26 9.26
C ARG A 107 -0.51 25.60 10.40
N ALA A 108 0.79 25.33 10.22
CA ALA A 108 1.84 25.69 11.16
C ALA A 108 2.35 27.13 10.99
N GLY A 109 1.85 27.89 10.01
CA GLY A 109 2.27 29.28 9.75
C GLY A 109 3.45 29.43 8.79
N GLU A 110 4.02 28.32 8.31
CA GLU A 110 5.24 28.28 7.49
C GLU A 110 4.96 28.56 5.99
N ARG A 111 4.29 29.67 5.68
CA ARG A 111 3.81 29.97 4.32
C ARG A 111 4.93 30.08 3.28
N GLY A 112 6.06 30.67 3.67
CA GLY A 112 7.24 30.78 2.79
C GLY A 112 7.81 29.41 2.42
N ALA A 113 7.86 28.49 3.38
CA ALA A 113 8.30 27.12 3.14
C ALA A 113 7.33 26.37 2.22
N VAL A 114 6.02 26.56 2.38
CA VAL A 114 5.00 26.01 1.46
C VAL A 114 5.21 26.53 0.05
N ALA A 115 5.42 27.84 -0.12
CA ALA A 115 5.68 28.43 -1.44
C ALA A 115 6.96 27.88 -2.08
N GLY A 116 8.04 27.72 -1.32
CA GLY A 116 9.28 27.09 -1.80
C GLY A 116 9.08 25.62 -2.19
N PHE A 117 8.33 24.87 -1.38
CA PHE A 117 7.97 23.48 -1.67
C PHE A 117 7.15 23.34 -2.95
N THR A 118 6.10 24.16 -3.12
CA THR A 118 5.25 24.11 -4.32
C THR A 118 6.01 24.55 -5.56
N ALA A 119 6.84 25.59 -5.47
CA ALA A 119 7.72 26.01 -6.57
C ALA A 119 8.71 24.92 -6.96
N GLY A 120 9.33 24.25 -5.97
CA GLY A 120 10.23 23.13 -6.20
C GLY A 120 9.54 21.95 -6.89
N LEU A 121 8.33 21.57 -6.45
CA LEU A 121 7.55 20.53 -7.12
C LEU A 121 7.16 20.92 -8.55
N ALA A 122 6.79 22.18 -8.79
CA ALA A 122 6.47 22.67 -10.12
C ALA A 122 7.69 22.60 -11.05
N ALA A 123 8.87 23.00 -10.57
CA ALA A 123 10.13 22.90 -11.31
C ALA A 123 10.47 21.44 -11.65
N MET A 124 10.35 20.52 -10.68
CA MET A 124 10.58 19.09 -10.91
C MET A 124 9.55 18.47 -11.84
N GLY A 125 8.29 18.92 -11.80
CA GLY A 125 7.26 18.53 -12.77
C GLY A 125 7.58 19.01 -14.18
N GLY A 126 8.06 20.25 -14.34
CA GLY A 126 8.56 20.76 -15.61
C GLY A 126 9.73 19.95 -16.16
N LEU A 127 10.71 19.61 -15.29
CA LEU A 127 11.82 18.74 -15.66
C LEU A 127 11.36 17.34 -16.07
N TYR A 128 10.41 16.75 -15.33
CA TYR A 128 9.80 15.47 -15.68
C TYR A 128 9.21 15.52 -17.09
N LEU A 129 8.37 16.51 -17.39
CA LEU A 129 7.72 16.65 -18.70
C LEU A 129 8.73 16.87 -19.82
N LEU A 130 9.74 17.73 -19.59
CA LEU A 130 10.81 17.98 -20.56
C LEU A 130 11.58 16.70 -20.90
N VAL A 131 12.00 15.96 -19.88
CA VAL A 131 12.76 14.72 -20.03
C VAL A 131 11.90 13.65 -20.72
N HIS A 132 10.64 13.49 -20.33
CA HIS A 132 9.72 12.54 -20.96
C HIS A 132 9.50 12.86 -22.43
N ARG A 133 9.27 14.15 -22.75
CA ARG A 133 9.05 14.57 -24.13
C ARG A 133 10.29 14.39 -25.01
N THR A 134 11.48 14.65 -24.49
CA THR A 134 12.74 14.60 -25.23
C THR A 134 13.26 13.18 -25.45
N VAL A 135 13.11 12.30 -24.47
CA VAL A 135 13.69 10.94 -24.53
C VAL A 135 12.65 9.88 -24.92
N TRP A 136 11.39 9.99 -24.48
CA TRP A 136 10.33 9.01 -24.77
C TRP A 136 9.35 9.49 -25.85
N GLY A 137 9.44 10.76 -26.26
CA GLY A 137 8.58 11.32 -27.29
C GLY A 137 7.17 11.68 -26.84
N GLY A 138 6.79 11.43 -25.58
CA GLY A 138 5.46 11.78 -25.02
C GLY A 138 5.53 12.24 -23.57
N TRP A 139 4.39 12.23 -22.87
CA TRP A 139 4.29 12.73 -21.48
C TRP A 139 4.58 11.67 -20.43
N THR A 140 4.64 10.42 -20.85
CA THR A 140 4.90 9.24 -20.04
C THR A 140 5.83 8.29 -20.79
N VAL A 141 6.42 7.34 -20.06
CA VAL A 141 7.25 6.29 -20.66
C VAL A 141 6.46 5.37 -21.61
N TYR A 142 5.13 5.40 -21.57
CA TYR A 142 4.29 4.56 -22.43
C TYR A 142 4.24 5.06 -23.88
N ALA A 143 4.62 6.31 -24.14
CA ALA A 143 4.67 6.85 -25.50
C ALA A 143 5.63 6.10 -26.42
N SER A 144 6.72 5.56 -25.87
CA SER A 144 7.70 4.78 -26.62
C SER A 144 7.43 3.27 -26.60
N GLY A 145 6.35 2.81 -25.96
CA GLY A 145 6.01 1.39 -25.91
C GLY A 145 5.20 0.99 -27.14
N ASP A 146 5.71 0.09 -27.97
CA ASP A 146 5.07 -0.35 -29.23
C ASP A 146 3.59 -0.68 -29.03
N HIS A 147 3.27 -1.41 -27.96
CA HIS A 147 1.89 -1.79 -27.64
C HIS A 147 0.95 -0.58 -27.48
N PHE A 148 1.41 0.56 -26.96
CA PHE A 148 0.59 1.75 -26.77
C PHE A 148 0.69 2.71 -27.95
N ALA A 149 1.88 2.84 -28.54
CA ALA A 149 2.12 3.68 -29.71
C ALA A 149 1.22 3.29 -30.90
N TYR A 150 1.04 1.98 -31.15
CA TYR A 150 0.17 1.48 -32.22
C TYR A 150 -1.33 1.45 -31.85
N ASN A 151 -1.67 1.46 -30.56
CA ASN A 151 -3.05 1.28 -30.07
C ASN A 151 -3.58 2.55 -29.39
N GLY A 152 -3.49 3.69 -30.06
CA GLY A 152 -4.18 4.93 -29.63
C GLY A 152 -3.38 5.83 -28.68
N GLY A 153 -2.09 5.56 -28.46
CA GLY A 153 -1.17 6.43 -27.74
C GLY A 153 -1.02 6.08 -26.26
N GLU A 154 -0.16 6.83 -25.57
CA GLU A 154 0.32 6.51 -24.22
C GLU A 154 -0.77 6.37 -23.13
N PHE A 155 -1.91 7.04 -23.30
CA PHE A 155 -3.00 7.03 -22.32
C PHE A 155 -3.87 5.76 -22.41
N THR A 156 -3.75 4.98 -23.48
CA THR A 156 -4.48 3.70 -23.61
C THR A 156 -3.93 2.62 -22.67
N VAL A 157 -2.86 2.93 -21.93
CA VAL A 157 -2.40 2.16 -20.76
C VAL A 157 -3.47 1.98 -19.68
N ILE A 158 -4.47 2.88 -19.62
CA ILE A 158 -5.62 2.73 -18.70
C ILE A 158 -6.73 1.89 -19.35
N GLY A 159 -6.64 1.58 -20.64
CA GLY A 159 -7.66 0.95 -21.49
C GLY A 159 -8.24 1.96 -22.47
N VAL A 160 -8.66 1.50 -23.66
CA VAL A 160 -9.26 2.35 -24.71
C VAL A 160 -10.69 2.76 -24.36
N ASP A 161 -11.46 1.84 -23.75
CA ASP A 161 -12.80 2.09 -23.23
C ASP A 161 -12.97 1.39 -21.87
N PRO A 162 -12.48 2.00 -20.78
CA PRO A 162 -12.46 1.36 -19.47
C PRO A 162 -13.86 1.31 -18.84
N ASP A 163 -14.39 0.11 -18.63
CA ASP A 163 -15.59 -0.09 -17.79
C ASP A 163 -15.26 0.15 -16.31
N TYR A 164 -15.56 1.36 -15.84
CA TYR A 164 -15.33 1.77 -14.45
C TYR A 164 -16.28 1.10 -13.45
N VAL A 165 -17.47 0.68 -13.88
CA VAL A 165 -18.45 -0.01 -13.03
C VAL A 165 -17.93 -1.40 -12.71
N HIS A 166 -17.48 -2.14 -13.71
CA HIS A 166 -16.83 -3.43 -13.53
C HIS A 166 -15.54 -3.30 -12.70
N ARG A 167 -14.73 -2.25 -12.92
CA ARG A 167 -13.54 -1.97 -12.10
C ARG A 167 -13.87 -1.70 -10.64
N ALA A 168 -15.04 -1.15 -10.32
CA ALA A 168 -15.42 -0.91 -8.92
C ALA A 168 -15.48 -2.21 -8.10
N TRP A 169 -15.71 -3.37 -8.73
CA TRP A 169 -15.67 -4.67 -8.03
C TRP A 169 -14.28 -4.98 -7.48
N ARG A 170 -13.22 -4.42 -8.08
CA ARG A 170 -11.83 -4.55 -7.62
C ARG A 170 -11.59 -3.88 -6.26
N LEU A 171 -12.47 -2.99 -5.79
CA LEU A 171 -12.39 -2.45 -4.41
C LEU A 171 -12.36 -3.58 -3.38
N VAL A 172 -13.16 -4.62 -3.61
CA VAL A 172 -13.20 -5.85 -2.81
C VAL A 172 -12.26 -6.90 -3.42
N GLY A 173 -12.22 -7.03 -4.75
CA GLY A 173 -11.41 -8.01 -5.47
C GLY A 173 -9.91 -7.92 -5.17
N LEU A 174 -9.35 -6.72 -4.94
CA LEU A 174 -7.95 -6.55 -4.54
C LEU A 174 -7.60 -7.33 -3.26
N LEU A 175 -8.57 -7.55 -2.37
CA LEU A 175 -8.41 -8.42 -1.20
C LEU A 175 -8.82 -9.86 -1.50
N LEU A 176 -10.00 -10.06 -2.10
CA LEU A 176 -10.75 -11.31 -2.07
C LEU A 176 -10.88 -12.01 -3.41
N ASP A 177 -10.25 -11.53 -4.49
CA ASP A 177 -10.17 -12.28 -5.73
C ASP A 177 -9.39 -13.59 -5.50
N ARG A 178 -9.89 -14.67 -6.09
CA ARG A 178 -9.38 -16.02 -5.87
C ARG A 178 -7.93 -16.23 -6.33
N ASP A 179 -7.49 -15.52 -7.36
CA ASP A 179 -6.19 -15.73 -7.99
C ASP A 179 -5.24 -14.56 -7.67
N TYR A 180 -5.74 -13.33 -7.76
CA TYR A 180 -4.98 -12.09 -7.65
C TYR A 180 -5.29 -11.25 -6.40
N GLY A 181 -6.18 -11.74 -5.53
CA GLY A 181 -6.47 -11.13 -4.24
C GLY A 181 -5.31 -11.35 -3.24
N LEU A 182 -5.21 -10.44 -2.27
CA LEU A 182 -4.21 -10.54 -1.20
C LEU A 182 -4.51 -11.68 -0.20
N VAL A 183 -5.78 -11.93 0.11
CA VAL A 183 -6.21 -12.86 1.18
C VAL A 183 -5.87 -14.33 0.90
N PRO A 184 -6.04 -14.88 -0.31
CA PRO A 184 -5.61 -16.25 -0.61
C PRO A 184 -4.14 -16.50 -0.24
N TRP A 185 -3.28 -15.49 -0.43
CA TRP A 185 -1.84 -15.60 -0.24
C TRP A 185 -1.40 -15.22 1.16
N GLN A 186 -1.98 -14.17 1.74
CA GLN A 186 -1.72 -13.71 3.10
C GLN A 186 -3.05 -13.25 3.74
N PRO A 187 -3.74 -14.15 4.46
CA PRO A 187 -5.07 -13.89 5.03
C PRO A 187 -5.13 -12.71 6.00
N ALA A 188 -4.01 -12.35 6.64
CA ALA A 188 -3.97 -11.21 7.56
C ALA A 188 -4.28 -9.87 6.89
N TRP A 189 -4.14 -9.73 5.57
CA TRP A 189 -4.49 -8.49 4.86
C TRP A 189 -5.99 -8.16 4.92
N LEU A 190 -6.85 -9.13 5.25
CA LEU A 190 -8.26 -8.88 5.51
C LEU A 190 -8.48 -7.91 6.70
N LEU A 191 -7.53 -7.87 7.63
CA LEU A 191 -7.56 -6.99 8.81
C LEU A 191 -7.39 -5.51 8.47
N VAL A 192 -7.00 -5.17 7.24
CA VAL A 192 -6.94 -3.76 6.78
C VAL A 192 -8.31 -3.10 6.86
N VAL A 193 -9.38 -3.83 6.55
CA VAL A 193 -10.76 -3.32 6.54
C VAL A 193 -11.19 -2.82 7.93
N PRO A 194 -11.19 -3.65 8.99
CA PRO A 194 -11.54 -3.17 10.33
C PRO A 194 -10.53 -2.17 10.89
N ALA A 195 -9.25 -2.26 10.50
CA ALA A 195 -8.23 -1.35 10.99
C ALA A 195 -8.39 0.09 10.46
N VAL A 196 -8.55 0.26 9.15
CA VAL A 196 -8.77 1.58 8.54
C VAL A 196 -10.05 2.21 9.08
N THR A 197 -11.13 1.44 9.14
CA THR A 197 -12.42 1.93 9.64
C THR A 197 -12.39 2.30 11.11
N ALA A 198 -11.66 1.54 11.95
CA ALA A 198 -11.45 1.89 13.35
C ALA A 198 -10.65 3.20 13.50
N LEU A 199 -9.60 3.40 12.70
CA LEU A 199 -8.77 4.61 12.76
C LEU A 199 -9.53 5.85 12.30
N VAL A 200 -10.37 5.73 11.27
CA VAL A 200 -11.26 6.79 10.80
C VAL A 200 -12.31 7.10 11.87
N ALA A 201 -12.95 6.07 12.45
CA ALA A 201 -13.96 6.24 13.50
C ALA A 201 -13.38 6.90 14.77
N ALA A 202 -12.14 6.58 15.12
CA ALA A 202 -11.44 7.13 16.28
C ALA A 202 -10.94 8.57 16.07
N ARG A 203 -10.96 9.11 14.84
CA ARG A 203 -10.57 10.49 14.48
C ARG A 203 -9.22 10.92 15.07
N ARG A 204 -8.21 10.06 14.98
CA ARG A 204 -6.91 10.31 15.61
C ARG A 204 -6.05 11.27 14.82
N ALA A 205 -5.21 12.00 15.56
CA ALA A 205 -4.10 12.72 14.96
C ALA A 205 -3.22 11.73 14.17
N GLY A 206 -2.90 12.08 12.92
CA GLY A 206 -2.12 11.22 12.03
C GLY A 206 -2.93 10.19 11.23
N THR A 207 -4.23 9.97 11.48
CA THR A 207 -5.05 9.03 10.68
C THR A 207 -5.01 9.38 9.19
N LEU A 208 -5.14 10.67 8.84
CA LEU A 208 -5.11 11.11 7.44
C LEU A 208 -3.77 10.83 6.76
N VAL A 209 -2.65 10.89 7.49
CA VAL A 209 -1.31 10.62 6.96
C VAL A 209 -1.15 9.15 6.54
N LEU A 210 -1.88 8.23 7.17
CA LEU A 210 -1.89 6.82 6.78
C LEU A 210 -2.98 6.52 5.75
N VAL A 211 -4.21 6.92 6.04
CA VAL A 211 -5.40 6.47 5.30
C VAL A 211 -5.52 7.14 3.95
N ALA A 212 -5.18 8.42 3.81
CA ALA A 212 -5.35 9.13 2.54
C ALA A 212 -4.41 8.59 1.43
N PRO A 213 -3.08 8.46 1.63
CA PRO A 213 -2.21 7.85 0.61
C PRO A 213 -2.53 6.37 0.38
N LEU A 214 -2.93 5.62 1.41
CA LEU A 214 -3.41 4.24 1.26
C LEU A 214 -4.64 4.17 0.34
N ALA A 215 -5.64 5.02 0.58
CA ALA A 215 -6.84 5.12 -0.26
C ALA A 215 -6.50 5.53 -1.69
N ALA A 216 -5.58 6.49 -1.87
CA ALA A 216 -5.09 6.89 -3.19
C ALA A 216 -4.47 5.71 -3.96
N GLY A 217 -3.61 4.92 -3.31
CA GLY A 217 -3.02 3.72 -3.91
C GLY A 217 -4.09 2.68 -4.28
N TRP A 218 -5.10 2.50 -3.42
CA TRP A 218 -6.23 1.59 -3.68
C TRP A 218 -7.10 2.05 -4.86
N VAL A 219 -7.38 3.35 -4.95
CA VAL A 219 -8.12 3.98 -6.06
C VAL A 219 -7.37 3.78 -7.38
N VAL A 220 -6.05 4.03 -7.41
CA VAL A 220 -5.23 3.76 -8.60
C VAL A 220 -5.29 2.29 -9.00
N ALA A 221 -5.10 1.38 -8.04
CA ALA A 221 -5.14 -0.06 -8.30
C ALA A 221 -6.51 -0.55 -8.82
N THR A 222 -7.59 0.15 -8.45
CA THR A 222 -8.95 -0.17 -8.84
C THR A 222 -9.27 0.38 -10.24
N PHE A 223 -9.10 1.69 -10.42
CA PHE A 223 -9.65 2.41 -11.56
C PHE A 223 -8.63 2.76 -12.65
N VAL A 224 -7.36 2.98 -12.28
CA VAL A 224 -6.31 3.41 -13.22
C VAL A 224 -5.54 2.22 -13.78
N ALA A 225 -5.26 1.21 -12.95
CA ALA A 225 -4.61 -0.01 -13.42
C ALA A 225 -5.49 -0.71 -14.47
N LEU A 226 -4.92 -0.98 -15.64
CA LEU A 226 -5.58 -1.72 -16.72
C LEU A 226 -6.17 -3.03 -16.20
N THR A 227 -5.36 -3.77 -15.45
CA THR A 227 -5.68 -5.09 -14.95
C THR A 227 -5.02 -5.36 -13.61
N MET A 228 -5.71 -6.13 -12.76
CA MET A 228 -5.13 -6.76 -11.58
C MET A 228 -4.37 -8.05 -11.94
N ALA A 229 -4.78 -8.70 -13.03
CA ALA A 229 -4.24 -9.93 -13.56
C ALA A 229 -3.12 -9.67 -14.58
N GLY A 230 -2.05 -10.44 -14.55
CA GLY A 230 -1.00 -10.33 -15.55
C GLY A 230 0.20 -11.20 -15.20
N TYR A 231 1.28 -11.05 -15.96
CA TYR A 231 2.52 -11.78 -15.75
C TYR A 231 3.32 -11.19 -14.57
N TRP A 232 2.71 -11.15 -13.39
CA TRP A 232 3.28 -10.71 -12.11
C TRP A 232 2.52 -11.31 -10.94
N PHE A 233 3.17 -11.34 -9.78
CA PHE A 233 2.58 -11.90 -8.57
C PHE A 233 1.40 -11.04 -8.03
N PRO A 234 0.38 -11.63 -7.39
CA PRO A 234 -0.75 -10.90 -6.81
C PRO A 234 -0.37 -9.71 -5.91
N GLY A 235 -1.23 -8.69 -5.90
CA GLY A 235 -1.03 -7.50 -5.07
C GLY A 235 -0.10 -6.43 -5.64
N ARG A 236 0.51 -6.62 -6.82
CA ARG A 236 1.45 -5.66 -7.45
C ARG A 236 1.04 -4.19 -7.32
N GLN A 237 -0.22 -3.91 -7.65
CA GLN A 237 -0.72 -2.54 -7.76
C GLN A 237 -0.83 -1.83 -6.41
N VAL A 238 -0.83 -2.57 -5.29
CA VAL A 238 -1.00 -2.01 -3.94
C VAL A 238 0.25 -2.10 -3.07
N VAL A 239 1.31 -2.80 -3.51
CA VAL A 239 2.58 -2.95 -2.74
C VAL A 239 3.13 -1.61 -2.26
N VAL A 240 3.04 -0.57 -3.09
CA VAL A 240 3.47 0.80 -2.79
C VAL A 240 2.87 1.37 -1.50
N VAL A 241 1.67 0.93 -1.11
CA VAL A 241 0.95 1.40 0.09
C VAL A 241 0.75 0.32 1.15
N MET A 242 1.23 -0.92 0.91
CA MET A 242 1.11 -2.02 1.88
C MET A 242 1.78 -1.76 3.23
N PRO A 243 2.93 -1.07 3.31
CA PRO A 243 3.47 -0.68 4.62
C PRO A 243 2.50 0.20 5.42
N LEU A 244 1.73 1.08 4.76
CA LEU A 244 0.73 1.92 5.43
C LEU A 244 -0.48 1.09 5.88
N ALA A 245 -0.90 0.13 5.07
CA ALA A 245 -1.94 -0.83 5.44
C ALA A 245 -1.52 -1.63 6.69
N LEU A 246 -0.26 -2.07 6.74
CA LEU A 246 0.31 -2.74 7.91
C LEU A 246 0.33 -1.82 9.14
N LEU A 247 0.77 -0.57 8.99
CA LEU A 247 0.74 0.41 10.09
C LEU A 247 -0.69 0.60 10.62
N CYS A 248 -1.69 0.69 9.75
CA CYS A 248 -3.10 0.75 10.15
C CYS A 248 -3.49 -0.47 11.00
N VAL A 249 -3.18 -1.69 10.53
CA VAL A 249 -3.47 -2.95 11.22
C VAL A 249 -2.79 -2.99 12.59
N LEU A 250 -1.51 -2.64 12.67
CA LEU A 250 -0.75 -2.63 13.93
C LEU A 250 -1.33 -1.64 14.94
N CYS A 251 -1.64 -0.41 14.51
CA CYS A 251 -2.26 0.60 15.37
C CYS A 251 -3.60 0.12 15.92
N TRP A 252 -4.38 -0.59 15.10
CA TRP A 252 -5.66 -1.14 15.50
C TRP A 252 -5.50 -2.31 16.50
N LEU A 253 -4.66 -3.28 16.16
CA LEU A 253 -4.42 -4.50 16.96
C LEU A 253 -3.89 -4.19 18.36
N ASP A 254 -3.11 -3.13 18.52
CA ASP A 254 -2.54 -2.76 19.81
C ASP A 254 -3.62 -2.34 20.83
N GLY A 255 -4.77 -1.85 20.35
CA GLY A 255 -5.95 -1.59 21.18
C GLY A 255 -6.95 -2.73 21.26
N CYS A 256 -6.70 -3.85 20.59
CA CYS A 256 -7.58 -5.02 20.58
C CYS A 256 -7.28 -6.00 21.72
N SER A 257 -8.21 -6.95 21.94
CA SER A 257 -7.99 -8.01 22.92
C SER A 257 -6.91 -8.99 22.44
N ARG A 258 -6.27 -9.66 23.40
CA ARG A 258 -5.25 -10.69 23.13
C ARG A 258 -5.76 -11.79 22.18
N ARG A 259 -7.04 -12.14 22.23
CA ARG A 259 -7.67 -13.11 21.31
C ARG A 259 -7.61 -12.65 19.85
N VAL A 260 -7.90 -11.38 19.59
CA VAL A 260 -7.83 -10.80 18.24
C VAL A 260 -6.39 -10.73 17.75
N GLN A 261 -5.45 -10.38 18.64
CA GLN A 261 -4.02 -10.40 18.31
C GLN A 261 -3.51 -11.80 17.96
N TRP A 262 -3.92 -12.84 18.70
CA TRP A 262 -3.58 -14.23 18.38
C TRP A 262 -4.20 -14.71 17.08
N LEU A 263 -5.45 -14.35 16.80
CA LEU A 263 -6.08 -14.64 15.51
C LEU A 263 -5.31 -13.96 14.36
N ALA A 264 -4.95 -12.69 14.53
CA ALA A 264 -4.15 -11.97 13.54
C ALA A 264 -2.78 -12.62 13.31
N LEU A 265 -2.12 -13.10 14.37
CA LEU A 265 -0.88 -13.86 14.25
C LEU A 265 -1.08 -15.17 13.50
N GLY A 266 -2.15 -15.92 13.79
CA GLY A 266 -2.48 -17.17 13.08
C GLY A 266 -2.71 -16.94 11.59
N LEU A 267 -3.49 -15.91 11.24
CA LEU A 267 -3.69 -15.50 9.84
C LEU A 267 -2.37 -15.08 9.17
N GLY A 268 -1.53 -14.35 9.90
CA GLY A 268 -0.22 -13.90 9.42
C GLY A 268 0.74 -15.07 9.17
N ALA A 269 0.81 -16.02 10.11
CA ALA A 269 1.59 -17.23 10.00
C ALA A 269 1.16 -18.09 8.81
N ALA A 270 -0.15 -18.18 8.53
CA ALA A 270 -0.66 -18.85 7.34
C ALA A 270 -0.07 -18.28 6.03
N GLY A 271 0.06 -16.95 5.93
CA GLY A 271 0.70 -16.33 4.78
C GLY A 271 2.22 -16.55 4.69
N VAL A 272 2.91 -16.65 5.82
CA VAL A 272 4.34 -17.05 5.86
C VAL A 272 4.51 -18.48 5.36
N VAL A 273 3.65 -19.41 5.79
CA VAL A 273 3.65 -20.80 5.33
C VAL A 273 3.38 -20.87 3.82
N ASN A 274 2.37 -20.15 3.32
CA ASN A 274 2.09 -20.09 1.88
C ASN A 274 3.32 -19.63 1.08
N TYR A 275 3.97 -18.54 1.52
CA TYR A 275 5.14 -18.02 0.84
C TYR A 275 6.34 -18.97 0.93
N ALA A 276 6.58 -19.61 2.07
CA ALA A 276 7.64 -20.59 2.23
C ALA A 276 7.47 -21.78 1.28
N VAL A 277 6.25 -22.32 1.14
CA VAL A 277 5.95 -23.38 0.17
C VAL A 277 6.20 -22.90 -1.26
N LEU A 278 5.71 -21.72 -1.63
CA LEU A 278 5.95 -21.15 -2.96
C LEU A 278 7.45 -20.96 -3.25
N LEU A 279 8.21 -20.50 -2.26
CA LEU A 279 9.66 -20.31 -2.36
C LEU A 279 10.36 -21.64 -2.60
N VAL A 280 10.03 -22.67 -1.82
CA VAL A 280 10.58 -24.03 -1.98
C VAL A 280 10.22 -24.60 -3.35
N GLN A 281 8.97 -24.48 -3.81
CA GLN A 281 8.57 -24.96 -5.13
C GLN A 281 9.38 -24.30 -6.24
N GLY A 282 9.60 -22.99 -6.19
CA GLY A 282 10.39 -22.33 -7.24
C GLY A 282 11.89 -22.61 -7.13
N TRP A 283 12.42 -22.81 -5.92
CA TRP A 283 13.79 -23.26 -5.74
C TRP A 283 14.03 -24.66 -6.31
N LEU A 284 13.02 -25.55 -6.20
CA LEU A 284 13.01 -26.88 -6.82
C LEU A 284 12.70 -26.86 -8.33
N GLY A 285 12.51 -25.68 -8.94
CA GLY A 285 12.18 -25.55 -10.37
C GLY A 285 10.76 -26.01 -10.74
N GLN A 286 9.89 -26.22 -9.76
CA GLN A 286 8.51 -26.72 -9.97
C GLN A 286 7.53 -25.61 -10.34
N THR A 287 7.88 -24.34 -10.09
CA THR A 287 7.05 -23.19 -10.45
C THR A 287 7.91 -21.98 -10.79
N THR A 288 7.42 -21.15 -11.69
CA THR A 288 7.97 -19.82 -11.92
C THR A 288 7.20 -18.82 -11.06
N TRP A 289 7.85 -18.24 -10.05
CA TRP A 289 7.21 -17.37 -9.04
C TRP A 289 6.33 -16.25 -9.58
N VAL A 290 6.63 -15.77 -10.79
CA VAL A 290 5.96 -14.61 -11.41
C VAL A 290 4.69 -15.00 -12.17
N VAL A 291 4.64 -16.21 -12.75
CA VAL A 291 3.63 -16.57 -13.77
C VAL A 291 2.87 -17.87 -13.48
N HIS A 292 3.48 -18.82 -12.76
CA HIS A 292 2.86 -20.11 -12.41
C HIS A 292 2.50 -20.22 -10.92
N PHE A 293 2.41 -19.08 -10.22
CA PHE A 293 2.09 -19.06 -8.78
C PHE A 293 0.71 -19.65 -8.48
N SER A 294 -0.25 -19.56 -9.40
CA SER A 294 -1.60 -20.14 -9.25
C SER A 294 -1.61 -21.66 -9.17
N GLU A 295 -0.54 -22.32 -9.63
CA GLU A 295 -0.37 -23.78 -9.57
C GLU A 295 0.26 -24.23 -8.25
N SER A 296 0.59 -23.30 -7.35
CA SER A 296 1.24 -23.60 -6.09
C SER A 296 0.43 -24.56 -5.23
N VAL A 297 1.14 -25.44 -4.51
CA VAL A 297 0.55 -26.33 -3.51
C VAL A 297 0.46 -25.69 -2.12
N ALA A 298 0.69 -24.38 -2.03
CA ALA A 298 0.56 -23.61 -0.79
C ALA A 298 -0.81 -23.88 -0.12
N PRO A 299 -0.83 -24.37 1.13
CA PRO A 299 -2.00 -25.03 1.69
C PRO A 299 -3.18 -24.06 1.85
N PHE A 300 -2.94 -22.87 2.41
CA PHE A 300 -4.01 -21.91 2.63
C PHE A 300 -4.49 -21.28 1.32
N PHE A 301 -3.58 -21.08 0.35
CA PHE A 301 -3.98 -20.65 -0.99
C PHE A 301 -4.92 -21.68 -1.64
N ARG A 302 -4.56 -22.97 -1.60
CA ARG A 302 -5.38 -24.07 -2.14
C ARG A 302 -6.72 -24.22 -1.43
N THR A 303 -6.80 -23.93 -0.13
CA THR A 303 -8.06 -24.00 0.61
C THR A 303 -8.95 -22.76 0.36
N LEU A 304 -8.37 -21.56 0.31
CA LEU A 304 -9.13 -20.31 0.23
C LEU A 304 -9.51 -19.92 -1.21
N SER A 305 -8.62 -20.13 -2.18
CA SER A 305 -8.87 -19.71 -3.57
C SER A 305 -10.16 -20.33 -4.17
N PRO A 306 -10.51 -21.62 -3.94
CA PRO A 306 -11.73 -22.21 -4.49
C PRO A 306 -13.03 -21.61 -3.98
N VAL A 307 -13.05 -21.10 -2.75
CA VAL A 307 -14.27 -20.56 -2.10
C VAL A 307 -14.46 -19.06 -2.38
N LEU A 308 -13.46 -18.41 -2.97
CA LEU A 308 -13.49 -17.00 -3.33
C LEU A 308 -14.03 -16.78 -4.76
N GLY A 309 -14.46 -15.55 -5.03
CA GLY A 309 -15.01 -15.14 -6.33
C GLY A 309 -13.92 -14.92 -7.39
N ASN A 310 -14.28 -15.07 -8.67
CA ASN A 310 -13.45 -14.68 -9.80
C ASN A 310 -13.89 -13.31 -10.31
N TYR A 311 -13.12 -12.26 -10.03
CA TYR A 311 -13.48 -10.88 -10.34
C TYR A 311 -13.14 -10.48 -11.79
N ARG A 312 -12.82 -11.46 -12.64
CA ARG A 312 -12.69 -11.27 -14.10
C ARG A 312 -14.00 -11.47 -14.85
N HIS A 313 -14.99 -12.07 -14.21
CA HIS A 313 -16.30 -12.37 -14.78
C HIS A 313 -17.38 -11.60 -14.02
N GLU A 314 -18.62 -11.70 -14.48
CA GLU A 314 -19.78 -11.16 -13.79
C GLU A 314 -19.88 -11.64 -12.33
N PRO A 315 -20.47 -10.84 -11.42
CA PRO A 315 -20.48 -11.13 -10.00
C PRO A 315 -21.40 -12.32 -9.74
N ASP A 316 -20.89 -13.31 -9.02
CA ASP A 316 -21.68 -14.44 -8.53
C ASP A 316 -22.08 -14.22 -7.05
N TRP A 317 -22.70 -15.24 -6.44
CA TRP A 317 -23.07 -15.19 -5.03
C TRP A 317 -21.85 -15.02 -4.09
N ARG A 318 -20.65 -15.41 -4.52
CA ARG A 318 -19.41 -15.28 -3.73
C ARG A 318 -18.99 -13.82 -3.64
N PHE A 319 -19.28 -13.02 -4.65
CA PHE A 319 -19.13 -11.56 -4.58
C PHE A 319 -20.03 -10.97 -3.48
N LEU A 320 -21.30 -11.36 -3.42
CA LEU A 320 -22.23 -10.89 -2.38
C LEU A 320 -21.78 -11.32 -0.98
N ALA A 321 -21.30 -12.56 -0.83
CA ALA A 321 -20.75 -13.04 0.43
C ALA A 321 -19.48 -12.27 0.85
N ALA A 322 -18.58 -11.98 -0.10
CA ALA A 322 -17.39 -11.17 0.11
C ALA A 322 -17.75 -9.74 0.54
N LEU A 323 -18.73 -9.13 -0.11
CA LEU A 323 -19.23 -7.81 0.23
C LEU A 323 -19.84 -7.79 1.64
N ALA A 324 -20.67 -8.77 1.99
CA ALA A 324 -21.25 -8.90 3.32
C ALA A 324 -20.17 -9.07 4.41
N LEU A 325 -19.13 -9.86 4.14
CA LEU A 325 -17.97 -10.01 5.02
C LEU A 325 -17.25 -8.67 5.23
N VAL A 326 -16.95 -7.95 4.14
CA VAL A 326 -16.29 -6.64 4.20
C VAL A 326 -17.15 -5.64 4.98
N LEU A 327 -18.45 -5.58 4.74
CA LEU A 327 -19.37 -4.71 5.48
C LEU A 327 -19.42 -5.06 6.97
N GLY A 328 -19.46 -6.35 7.31
CA GLY A 328 -19.38 -6.82 8.69
C GLY A 328 -18.08 -6.36 9.38
N LEU A 329 -16.95 -6.44 8.68
CA LEU A 329 -15.65 -5.98 9.15
C LEU A 329 -15.59 -4.45 9.29
N VAL A 330 -16.21 -3.70 8.38
CA VAL A 330 -16.35 -2.23 8.48
C VAL A 330 -17.11 -1.86 9.76
N VAL A 331 -18.26 -2.50 10.00
CA VAL A 331 -19.06 -2.27 11.20
C VAL A 331 -18.29 -2.63 12.46
N TYR A 332 -17.57 -3.75 12.44
CA TYR A 332 -16.72 -4.18 13.56
C TYR A 332 -15.61 -3.16 13.85
N GLY A 333 -14.84 -2.76 12.83
CA GLY A 333 -13.80 -1.74 12.92
C GLY A 333 -14.34 -0.42 13.47
N TRP A 334 -15.42 0.09 12.90
CA TRP A 334 -16.07 1.33 13.36
C TRP A 334 -16.47 1.29 14.84
N ARG A 335 -17.07 0.18 15.30
CA ARG A 335 -17.46 -0.01 16.71
C ARG A 335 -16.23 -0.07 17.63
N THR A 336 -15.16 -0.73 17.22
CA THR A 336 -13.92 -0.78 18.03
C THR A 336 -13.22 0.57 18.11
N GLY A 337 -13.19 1.34 17.02
CA GLY A 337 -12.60 2.69 16.99
C GLY A 337 -13.30 3.68 17.92
N ARG A 338 -14.64 3.65 17.97
CA ARG A 338 -15.43 4.52 18.88
C ARG A 338 -15.22 4.22 20.37
N ARG A 339 -14.78 3.02 20.73
CA ARG A 339 -14.59 2.61 22.14
C ARG A 339 -13.29 3.13 22.77
N GLY A 340 -12.48 3.93 22.06
CA GLY A 340 -11.37 4.70 22.64
C GLY A 340 -10.12 3.91 23.07
N ARG A 341 -9.99 2.62 22.73
CA ARG A 341 -8.92 1.74 23.24
C ARG A 341 -7.60 1.75 22.47
N LEU A 342 -7.50 2.53 21.41
CA LEU A 342 -6.32 2.50 20.56
C LEU A 342 -5.12 3.25 21.26
N PRO A 343 -3.85 3.02 20.91
CA PRO A 343 -2.70 3.66 21.58
C PRO A 343 -2.48 5.11 21.14
N GLN A 344 -2.33 6.09 22.04
CA GLN A 344 -2.03 7.45 21.58
C GLN A 344 -0.58 7.56 21.08
N PRO A 345 -0.30 8.33 20.01
CA PRO A 345 1.07 8.64 19.65
C PRO A 345 1.76 9.32 20.84
N PRO A 346 3.08 9.08 21.04
CA PRO A 346 3.81 9.73 22.11
C PRO A 346 3.63 11.25 22.01
N ARG A 347 3.29 11.92 23.13
CA ARG A 347 3.36 13.38 23.17
C ARG A 347 4.84 13.76 23.02
N GLU A 348 5.16 14.61 22.05
CA GLU A 348 6.48 15.23 22.01
C GLU A 348 6.57 16.15 23.24
N ASP A 349 7.36 15.75 24.24
CA ASP A 349 7.73 16.65 25.33
C ASP A 349 8.52 17.82 24.73
N PRO A 350 8.09 19.08 24.92
CA PRO A 350 8.75 20.24 24.31
C PRO A 350 10.17 20.53 24.84
N VAL A 351 10.74 19.66 25.68
CA VAL A 351 11.98 19.93 26.44
C VAL A 351 13.26 19.51 25.70
N ALA A 352 13.18 18.76 24.58
CA ALA A 352 14.37 18.30 23.85
C ALA A 352 14.70 19.09 22.56
N ALA A 353 14.21 20.32 22.44
CA ALA A 353 14.55 21.24 21.36
C ALA A 353 15.16 22.53 21.92
N ARG A 354 16.33 22.40 22.54
CA ARG A 354 17.29 23.49 22.72
C ARG A 354 18.67 22.99 22.32
#